data_AF-A0A371I6S2-F1
#
_entry.id   AF-A0A371I6S2-F1
#
_cell.length_a   1.000
_cell.length_b   1.000
_cell.length_c   1.000
_cell.angle_alpha   90.00
_cell.angle_beta   90.00
_cell.angle_gamma   90.00
#
_symmetry.space_group_name_H-M   'P 1'
#
loop_
_entity.id
_entity.type
_entity.pdbx_description
1 polymer ?
#
loop_
_entity_poly.entity_id
_entity_poly.type
_entity_poly.pdbx_seq_one_letter_code
_entity_poly.pdbx_strand_id
1 'polypeptide(L)'
;MKYAYLEDDQKIPIIIANNLQSEQEERLLHVLRKHRKSIGINSFICMHRILLEEEAQPMRQPQRQLNPTILDVVKKEVMKLLVVPKKSEMTVVKNQNDELVPTRIRNNYRKLNQATRKDHFPLPYIDQVLERLGGYMQLQITSTGSRRRNCYKS
;
A
#
# COMPACT_ATOMS: atom_id res chain seq x y z
N MET A 1 1.42 -18.07 -11.04
CA MET A 1 1.62 -17.70 -9.63
C MET A 1 1.88 -18.98 -8.87
N LYS A 2 2.99 -19.06 -8.14
CA LYS A 2 3.47 -20.25 -7.42
C LYS A 2 3.65 -19.86 -5.96
N TYR A 3 3.27 -20.77 -5.08
CA TYR A 3 3.49 -20.60 -3.64
C TYR A 3 4.85 -21.16 -3.27
N ALA A 4 5.60 -20.38 -2.48
CA ALA A 4 6.84 -20.80 -1.85
C ALA A 4 6.80 -20.41 -0.37
N TYR A 5 7.58 -21.09 0.47
CA TYR A 5 7.58 -20.86 1.91
C TYR A 5 8.97 -20.42 2.36
N LEU A 6 9.01 -19.37 3.19
CA LEU A 6 10.27 -18.87 3.76
C LEU A 6 10.86 -19.84 4.78
N GLU A 7 10.01 -20.50 5.54
CA GLU A 7 10.36 -21.39 6.64
C GLU A 7 9.86 -22.82 6.32
N ASP A 8 10.60 -23.81 6.80
CA ASP A 8 10.32 -25.23 6.54
C ASP A 8 9.02 -25.71 7.19
N ASP A 9 8.50 -24.93 8.15
CA ASP A 9 7.23 -25.16 8.85
C ASP A 9 6.01 -24.54 8.13
N GLN A 10 6.19 -24.04 6.90
CA GLN A 10 5.14 -23.45 6.06
C GLN A 10 4.43 -22.21 6.66
N LYS A 11 4.99 -21.59 7.72
CA LYS A 11 4.30 -20.49 8.42
C LYS A 11 4.21 -19.19 7.64
N ILE A 12 5.14 -18.95 6.72
CA ILE A 12 5.23 -17.69 5.99
C ILE A 12 5.16 -17.96 4.48
N PRO A 13 3.94 -18.01 3.90
CA PRO A 13 3.76 -18.18 2.47
C PRO A 13 4.13 -16.90 1.71
N ILE A 14 4.90 -17.05 0.63
CA ILE A 14 5.16 -16.01 -0.37
C ILE A 14 4.59 -16.46 -1.71
N ILE A 15 4.05 -15.51 -2.46
CA ILE A 15 3.63 -15.71 -3.85
C ILE A 15 4.75 -15.23 -4.77
N ILE A 16 5.28 -16.14 -5.58
CA ILE A 16 6.29 -15.87 -6.61
C ILE A 16 5.71 -16.07 -8.01
N ALA A 17 6.34 -15.45 -9.01
CA ALA A 17 5.92 -15.59 -10.40
C ALA A 17 6.27 -17.00 -10.93
N ASN A 18 5.42 -17.58 -11.80
CA ASN A 18 5.63 -18.94 -12.35
C ASN A 18 6.72 -19.02 -13.41
N ASN A 19 7.20 -17.87 -13.90
CA ASN A 19 8.15 -17.78 -15.01
C ASN A 19 9.60 -17.56 -14.54
N LEU A 20 9.88 -17.77 -13.25
CA LEU A 20 11.23 -17.69 -12.70
C LEU A 20 11.98 -18.99 -12.99
N GLN A 21 13.24 -18.87 -13.41
CA GLN A 21 14.14 -20.03 -13.49
C GLN A 21 14.55 -20.48 -12.07
N SER A 22 14.89 -21.77 -11.93
CA SER A 22 15.23 -22.38 -10.63
C SER A 22 16.33 -21.63 -9.87
N GLU A 23 17.37 -21.15 -10.58
CA GLU A 23 18.45 -20.37 -9.95
C GLU A 23 17.98 -19.00 -9.43
N GLN A 24 17.09 -18.33 -10.18
CA GLN A 24 16.51 -17.05 -9.77
C GLN A 24 15.58 -17.21 -8.58
N GLU A 25 14.79 -18.29 -8.58
CA GLU A 25 13.92 -18.65 -7.46
C GLU A 25 14.74 -18.88 -6.18
N GLU A 26 15.82 -19.64 -6.26
CA GLU A 26 16.69 -19.94 -5.11
C GLU A 26 17.39 -18.68 -4.58
N ARG A 27 17.94 -17.84 -5.47
CA ARG A 27 18.53 -16.55 -5.09
C ARG A 27 17.51 -15.63 -4.42
N LEU A 28 16.29 -15.56 -4.95
CA LEU A 28 15.20 -14.77 -4.37
C LEU A 28 14.85 -15.27 -2.97
N LEU A 29 14.63 -16.58 -2.81
CA LEU A 29 14.31 -17.17 -1.53
C LEU A 29 15.44 -16.96 -0.51
N HIS A 30 16.70 -17.05 -0.94
CA HIS A 30 17.85 -16.77 -0.09
C HIS A 30 17.84 -15.33 0.46
N VAL A 31 17.63 -14.34 -0.40
CA VAL A 31 17.55 -12.92 0.01
C VAL A 31 16.36 -12.70 0.94
N LEU A 32 15.21 -13.29 0.62
CA LEU A 32 14.01 -13.11 1.44
C LEU A 32 14.15 -13.78 2.82
N ARG A 33 14.78 -14.96 2.91
CA ARG A 33 15.13 -15.61 4.19
C ARG A 33 16.09 -14.76 5.01
N LYS A 34 17.11 -14.19 4.37
CA LYS A 34 18.09 -13.29 5.01
C LYS A 34 17.44 -12.03 5.58
N HIS A 35 16.47 -11.46 4.86
CA HIS A 35 15.78 -10.21 5.22
C HIS A 35 14.38 -10.43 5.80
N ARG A 36 14.10 -11.60 6.40
CA ARG A 36 12.76 -11.95 6.91
C ARG A 36 12.16 -10.92 7.87
N LYS A 37 12.98 -10.24 8.67
CA LYS A 37 12.53 -9.23 9.65
C LYS A 37 12.03 -7.93 9.01
N SER A 38 12.43 -7.63 7.78
CA SER A 38 12.03 -6.41 7.05
C SER A 38 10.90 -6.64 6.04
N ILE A 39 10.56 -7.90 5.78
CA ILE A 39 9.54 -8.28 4.80
C ILE A 39 8.21 -8.36 5.53
N GLY A 40 7.61 -7.19 5.74
CA GLY A 40 6.30 -7.06 6.37
C GLY A 40 6.34 -6.22 7.65
N ILE A 41 5.35 -5.34 7.77
CA ILE A 41 5.08 -4.64 9.02
C ILE A 41 4.61 -5.71 10.02
N ASN A 42 5.42 -6.00 11.03
CA ASN A 42 5.03 -6.93 12.08
C ASN A 42 3.81 -6.37 12.83
N SER A 43 2.68 -7.07 12.77
CA SER A 43 1.43 -6.67 13.44
C SER A 43 1.58 -6.48 14.96
N PHE A 44 2.57 -7.14 15.59
CA PHE A 44 2.89 -6.95 17.00
C PHE A 44 3.68 -5.67 17.29
N ILE A 45 4.41 -5.13 16.30
CA ILE A 45 5.26 -3.94 16.48
C ILE A 45 4.45 -2.64 16.33
N CYS A 46 3.37 -2.64 15.53
CA CYS A 46 2.56 -1.46 15.32
C CYS A 46 1.06 -1.79 15.16
N MET A 47 0.36 -1.84 16.29
CA MET A 47 -1.11 -1.76 16.28
C MET A 47 -1.52 -0.29 16.24
N HIS A 48 -2.03 0.15 15.09
CA HIS A 48 -2.58 1.51 14.98
C HIS A 48 -3.92 1.59 15.72
N ARG A 49 -3.94 2.31 16.85
CA ARG A 49 -5.17 2.62 17.58
C ARG A 49 -5.75 3.92 17.01
N ILE A 50 -6.97 3.86 16.50
CA ILE A 50 -7.70 5.05 16.07
C ILE A 50 -8.40 5.61 17.31
N LEU A 51 -7.84 6.67 17.89
CA LEU A 51 -8.41 7.34 19.05
C LEU A 51 -9.47 8.36 18.59
N LEU A 52 -10.67 8.24 19.14
CA LEU A 52 -11.77 9.19 18.92
C LEU A 52 -11.74 10.31 19.97
N GLU A 53 -12.32 11.45 19.65
CA GLU A 53 -12.58 12.51 20.64
C GLU A 53 -13.62 12.05 21.68
N GLU A 54 -13.57 12.58 22.90
CA GLU A 54 -14.37 12.08 24.04
C GLU A 54 -15.88 12.18 23.82
N GLU A 55 -16.33 13.12 22.99
CA GLU A 55 -17.76 13.29 22.64
C GLU A 55 -18.12 12.73 21.24
N ALA A 56 -17.20 12.02 20.59
CA ALA A 56 -17.42 11.53 19.23
C ALA A 56 -18.49 10.43 19.17
N GLN A 57 -19.60 10.72 18.47
CA GLN A 57 -20.68 9.77 18.23
C GLN A 57 -20.34 8.83 17.04
N PRO A 58 -20.69 7.53 17.13
CA PRO A 58 -20.53 6.62 16.00
C PRO A 58 -21.44 7.05 14.85
N MET A 59 -20.82 7.34 13.71
CA MET A 59 -21.53 7.90 12.55
C MET A 59 -21.58 6.92 11.39
N ARG A 60 -22.79 6.61 10.91
CA ARG A 60 -23.00 5.84 9.68
C ARG A 60 -23.19 6.78 8.50
N GLN A 61 -22.26 6.76 7.54
CA GLN A 61 -22.43 7.49 6.28
C GLN A 61 -23.40 6.73 5.36
N PRO A 62 -24.35 7.43 4.72
CA PRO A 62 -25.19 6.82 3.70
C PRO A 62 -24.31 6.38 2.54
N GLN A 63 -24.57 5.16 2.08
CA GLN A 63 -23.77 4.57 1.01
C GLN A 63 -24.19 5.17 -0.33
N ARG A 64 -23.22 5.62 -1.14
CA ARG A 64 -23.51 6.06 -2.51
C ARG A 64 -23.98 4.86 -3.35
N GLN A 65 -25.02 5.08 -4.15
CA GLN A 65 -25.46 4.11 -5.13
C GLN A 65 -24.44 4.03 -6.27
N LEU A 66 -24.07 2.80 -6.65
CA LEU A 66 -23.23 2.53 -7.81
C LEU A 66 -24.13 2.15 -8.99
N ASN A 67 -23.70 2.46 -10.21
CA ASN A 67 -24.35 1.98 -11.42
C ASN A 67 -24.31 0.42 -11.43
N PRO A 68 -25.42 -0.28 -11.76
CA PRO A 68 -25.50 -1.74 -11.75
C PRO A 68 -24.36 -2.45 -12.50
N THR A 69 -23.94 -1.94 -13.66
CA THR A 69 -22.84 -2.53 -14.45
C THR A 69 -21.49 -2.47 -13.71
N ILE A 70 -21.28 -1.39 -12.95
CA ILE A 70 -20.07 -1.20 -12.13
C ILE A 70 -20.18 -2.04 -10.84
N LEU A 71 -21.38 -2.25 -10.31
CA LEU A 71 -21.61 -2.99 -9.08
C LEU A 71 -21.12 -4.44 -9.17
N ASP A 72 -21.36 -5.13 -10.28
CA ASP A 72 -20.99 -6.54 -10.43
C ASP A 72 -19.47 -6.73 -10.56
N VAL A 73 -18.80 -5.83 -11.29
CA VAL A 73 -17.34 -5.75 -11.35
C VAL A 73 -16.74 -5.46 -9.96
N VAL A 74 -17.35 -4.54 -9.22
CA VAL A 74 -16.93 -4.19 -7.86
C VAL A 74 -17.11 -5.35 -6.90
N LYS A 75 -18.25 -6.05 -6.91
CA LYS A 75 -18.51 -7.20 -6.05
C LYS A 75 -17.46 -8.28 -6.21
N LYS A 76 -17.09 -8.60 -7.45
CA LYS A 76 -16.06 -9.62 -7.76
C LYS A 76 -14.71 -9.28 -7.12
N GLU A 77 -14.27 -8.02 -7.20
CA GLU A 77 -12.96 -7.62 -6.65
C GLU A 77 -12.98 -7.34 -5.14
N VAL A 78 -14.08 -6.80 -4.64
CA VAL A 78 -14.35 -6.67 -3.20
C VAL A 78 -14.30 -8.05 -2.53
N MET A 79 -14.82 -9.09 -3.19
CA MET A 79 -14.77 -10.47 -2.68
C MET A 79 -13.34 -11.04 -2.65
N LYS A 80 -12.45 -10.61 -3.56
CA LYS A 80 -11.01 -10.96 -3.50
C LYS A 80 -10.26 -10.27 -2.37
N LEU A 81 -10.71 -9.08 -1.96
CA LEU A 81 -9.99 -8.23 -1.01
C LEU A 81 -10.47 -8.34 0.45
N LEU A 82 -11.58 -9.02 0.74
CA LEU A 82 -12.27 -8.81 2.01
C LEU A 82 -12.44 -10.02 2.92
N VAL A 83 -12.08 -9.76 4.18
CA VAL A 83 -12.59 -10.38 5.41
C VAL A 83 -13.91 -9.71 5.88
N VAL A 84 -14.23 -8.48 5.43
CA VAL A 84 -15.50 -7.77 5.73
C VAL A 84 -15.95 -6.86 4.58
N PRO A 85 -17.12 -7.07 3.94
CA PRO A 85 -17.58 -6.24 2.82
C PRO A 85 -17.86 -4.78 3.21
N LYS A 86 -16.91 -3.88 2.94
CA LYS A 86 -17.12 -2.41 3.01
C LYS A 86 -17.32 -1.86 1.61
N LYS A 87 -18.48 -1.24 1.38
CA LYS A 87 -18.82 -0.64 0.09
C LYS A 87 -18.20 0.75 -0.02
N SER A 88 -17.22 0.84 -0.89
CA SER A 88 -16.35 1.97 -1.13
C SER A 88 -16.61 2.58 -2.51
N GLU A 89 -16.15 3.80 -2.74
CA GLU A 89 -16.25 4.41 -4.07
C GLU A 89 -15.16 3.80 -4.96
N MET A 90 -15.55 2.96 -5.91
CA MET A 90 -14.62 2.33 -6.87
C MET A 90 -14.60 3.14 -8.16
N THR A 91 -13.41 3.54 -8.60
CA THR A 91 -13.20 4.05 -9.96
C THR A 91 -12.94 2.89 -10.91
N VAL A 92 -13.75 2.78 -11.97
CA VAL A 92 -13.62 1.78 -13.03
C VAL A 92 -13.23 2.49 -14.32
N VAL A 93 -12.17 2.01 -14.98
CA VAL A 93 -11.64 2.59 -16.22
C VAL A 93 -11.70 1.50 -17.30
N LYS A 94 -12.04 1.89 -18.54
CA LYS A 94 -12.00 0.97 -19.68
C LYS A 94 -10.55 0.75 -20.12
N ASN A 95 -10.16 -0.50 -20.29
CA ASN A 95 -8.87 -0.88 -20.86
C ASN A 95 -8.88 -0.76 -22.40
N GLN A 96 -7.74 -0.97 -23.05
CA GLN A 96 -7.58 -1.01 -24.51
C GLN A 96 -8.47 -2.04 -25.21
N ASN A 97 -8.96 -3.05 -24.47
CA ASN A 97 -9.87 -4.08 -24.95
C ASN A 97 -11.36 -3.75 -24.67
N ASP A 98 -11.69 -2.49 -24.34
CA ASP A 98 -13.03 -2.03 -23.91
C ASP A 98 -13.60 -2.69 -22.64
N GLU A 99 -12.82 -3.53 -21.97
CA GLU A 99 -13.18 -4.15 -20.71
C GLU A 99 -13.08 -3.16 -19.54
N LEU A 100 -14.09 -3.18 -18.67
CA LEU A 100 -14.14 -2.36 -17.46
C LEU A 100 -13.24 -2.94 -16.36
N VAL A 101 -12.10 -2.30 -16.12
CA VAL A 101 -11.15 -2.71 -15.08
C VAL A 101 -11.25 -1.76 -13.88
N PRO A 102 -11.53 -2.26 -12.67
CA PRO A 102 -11.53 -1.45 -11.46
C PRO A 102 -10.09 -1.07 -11.09
N THR A 103 -9.78 0.22 -11.06
CA THR A 103 -8.41 0.71 -10.86
C THR A 103 -8.11 1.04 -9.41
N ARG A 104 -9.11 1.52 -8.64
CA ARG A 104 -8.88 1.95 -7.26
C ARG A 104 -10.15 1.99 -6.44
N ILE A 105 -10.06 1.42 -5.24
CA ILE A 105 -11.02 1.61 -4.15
C ILE A 105 -10.63 2.89 -3.40
N ARG A 106 -11.53 3.87 -3.33
CA ARG A 106 -11.37 5.09 -2.53
C ARG A 106 -12.40 5.12 -1.40
N ASN A 107 -11.92 5.11 -0.16
CA ASN A 107 -12.74 5.34 1.02
C ASN A 107 -12.69 6.82 1.41
N ASN A 108 -13.85 7.44 1.61
CA ASN A 108 -13.92 8.82 2.07
C ASN A 108 -13.93 8.88 3.61
N TYR A 109 -12.74 9.02 4.18
CA TYR A 109 -12.57 9.11 5.63
C TYR A 109 -12.75 10.53 6.19
N ARG A 110 -13.22 11.53 5.43
CA ARG A 110 -13.30 12.93 5.91
C ARG A 110 -14.00 13.07 7.26
N LYS A 111 -15.19 12.47 7.42
CA LYS A 111 -15.94 12.54 8.69
C LYS A 111 -15.28 11.74 9.81
N LEU A 112 -14.65 10.60 9.48
CA LEU A 112 -13.88 9.82 10.46
C LEU A 112 -12.68 10.63 10.95
N ASN A 113 -11.91 11.20 10.02
CA ASN A 113 -10.72 12.00 10.30
C ASN A 113 -11.00 13.28 11.10
N GLN A 114 -12.25 13.78 11.08
CA GLN A 114 -12.69 14.91 11.91
C GLN A 114 -12.98 14.49 13.34
N ALA A 115 -13.47 13.27 13.56
CA ALA A 115 -13.80 12.74 14.89
C ALA A 115 -12.61 12.04 15.57
N THR A 116 -11.49 11.87 14.86
CA THR A 116 -10.26 11.27 15.39
C THR A 116 -9.33 12.32 15.94
N ARG A 117 -8.75 12.06 17.12
CA ARG A 117 -7.71 12.90 17.72
C ARG A 117 -6.50 12.99 16.80
N LYS A 118 -5.90 14.17 16.72
CA LYS A 118 -4.65 14.39 15.97
C LYS A 118 -3.47 14.15 16.89
N ASP A 119 -2.80 13.02 16.70
CA ASP A 119 -1.54 12.76 17.38
C ASP A 119 -0.46 13.68 16.81
N HIS A 120 0.11 14.54 17.66
CA HIS A 120 1.23 15.38 17.28
C HIS A 120 2.52 14.56 17.32
N PHE A 121 2.73 13.75 16.29
CA PHE A 121 4.00 13.06 16.10
C PHE A 121 4.99 14.02 15.45
N PRO A 122 6.08 14.43 16.12
CA PRO A 122 7.03 15.39 15.57
C PRO A 122 7.83 14.71 14.45
N LEU A 123 7.42 14.94 13.21
CA LEU A 123 8.23 14.59 12.04
C LEU A 123 9.27 15.69 11.84
N PRO A 124 10.57 15.36 11.74
CA PRO A 124 11.57 16.36 11.45
C PRO A 124 11.32 16.93 10.05
N TYR A 125 11.62 18.22 9.87
CA TYR A 125 11.60 18.84 8.56
C TYR A 125 12.63 18.18 7.66
N ILE A 126 12.33 18.12 6.35
CA ILE A 126 13.22 17.49 5.36
C ILE A 126 14.61 18.12 5.41
N ASP A 127 14.69 19.44 5.52
CA ASP A 127 15.96 20.17 5.57
C ASP A 127 16.83 19.77 6.77
N GLN A 128 16.21 19.55 7.94
CA GLN A 128 16.90 19.10 9.16
C GLN A 128 17.45 17.68 9.02
N VAL A 129 16.74 16.81 8.28
CA VAL A 129 17.21 15.46 7.98
C VAL A 129 18.37 15.53 6.99
N LEU A 130 18.27 16.36 5.94
CA LEU A 130 19.30 16.52 4.92
C LEU A 130 20.60 17.09 5.49
N GLU A 131 20.52 18.08 6.39
CA GLU A 131 21.69 18.67 7.05
C GLU A 131 22.45 17.63 7.90
N ARG A 132 21.71 16.79 8.65
CA ARG A 132 22.29 15.69 9.43
C ARG A 132 22.92 14.60 8.54
N LEU A 133 22.42 14.42 7.32
CA LEU A 133 22.94 13.43 6.37
C LEU A 133 24.13 13.93 5.55
N GLY A 134 24.36 15.24 5.47
CA GLY A 134 25.43 15.85 4.68
C GLY A 134 26.86 15.49 5.11
N GLY A 135 27.04 14.91 6.30
CA GLY A 135 28.33 14.39 6.79
C GLY A 135 28.55 12.89 6.56
N TYR A 136 27.55 12.14 6.10
CA TYR A 136 27.69 10.73 5.76
C TYR A 136 28.05 10.63 4.27
N MET A 137 29.12 9.89 3.95
CA MET A 137 29.65 9.74 2.58
C MET A 137 28.54 9.63 1.53
N GLN A 138 28.50 10.59 0.61
CA GLN A 138 27.62 10.58 -0.56
C GLN A 138 27.81 9.28 -1.33
N LEU A 139 26.83 8.37 -1.25
CA LEU A 139 26.68 7.33 -2.26
C LEU A 139 26.20 8.04 -3.54
N GLN A 140 27.12 8.35 -4.44
CA GLN A 140 26.78 8.79 -5.78
C GLN A 140 26.08 7.66 -6.52
N ILE A 141 24.75 7.70 -6.55
CA ILE A 141 23.97 6.91 -7.50
C ILE A 141 23.93 7.73 -8.79
N THR A 142 24.93 7.56 -9.65
CA THR A 142 24.87 8.10 -11.01
C THR A 142 23.81 7.32 -11.78
N SER A 143 22.68 7.96 -12.05
CA SER A 143 21.75 7.48 -13.08
C SER A 143 22.45 7.58 -14.44
N THR A 144 22.89 6.44 -14.97
CA THR A 144 23.19 6.31 -16.39
C THR A 144 21.87 6.39 -17.16
N GLY A 145 21.39 7.61 -17.46
CA GLY A 145 20.21 7.76 -18.31
C GLY A 145 19.42 9.06 -18.14
N SER A 146 19.83 10.09 -18.88
CA SER A 146 19.02 11.14 -19.51
C SER A 146 17.54 11.33 -19.13
N ARG A 147 17.23 12.47 -18.48
CA ARG A 147 16.48 13.61 -19.08
C ARG A 147 16.24 14.69 -18.02
N ARG A 148 16.98 15.79 -18.11
CA ARG A 148 16.67 17.03 -17.39
C ARG A 148 15.29 17.54 -17.82
N ARG A 149 14.34 17.63 -16.90
CA ARG A 149 13.20 18.54 -17.03
C ARG A 149 13.44 19.70 -16.06
N ASN A 150 13.80 20.84 -16.61
CA ASN A 150 13.86 22.11 -15.89
C ASN A 150 12.42 22.55 -15.61
N CYS A 151 12.03 22.60 -14.35
CA CYS A 151 10.87 23.36 -13.91
C CYS A 151 11.37 24.67 -13.32
N TYR A 152 11.33 25.74 -14.12
CA TYR A 152 11.41 27.09 -13.60
C TYR A 152 10.12 27.39 -12.84
N LYS A 153 10.25 27.86 -11.60
CA LYS A 153 9.17 28.51 -10.85
C LYS A 153 9.01 29.94 -11.39
N SER A 154 7.79 30.32 -11.72
CA SER A 154 7.30 31.71 -11.69
C SER A 154 6.41 31.86 -10.46
#